data_AF-A0A2S0N3L5-F1
#
_entry.id   AF-A0A2S0N3L5-F1
#
_cell.length_a   1.000
_cell.length_b   1.000
_cell.length_c   1.000
_cell.angle_alpha   90.00
_cell.angle_beta   90.00
_cell.angle_gamma   90.00
#
_symmetry.space_group_name_H-M   'P 1'
#
loop_
_entity.id
_entity.type
_entity.pdbx_description
1 polymer ?
#
loop_
_entity_poly.entity_id
_entity_poly.type
_entity_poly.pdbx_seq_one_letter_code
_entity_poly.pdbx_strand_id
1 'polypeptide(L)'
;MLLIKNLPFTNVVANGVATASLPVGMSYNRILLQLGGTFTKAMITDIKVRMNGKVIFQNTGARLDAINGYRGRASNASFLLIDFTEPSAKVMAEQFIGNLNTAQGVSSLTIEVTIAGATNPTLESFSEVGPPAALGVVTKQLLFTTSVGGSGKFPFKLIDVANRGAIIKRVHFAHGGQVQALEVKKNGVVIHDNIPTAVNSFYQLDYKKTAQANLYTYDPCLDDNYTNAIKTQDMVSLEFNVTTGGADTITAVLEVLDLLGNM
;
A
#
# COMPACT_ATOMS: atom_id res chain seq x y z
N MET A 1 1.21 23.00 -2.43
CA MET A 1 0.45 21.98 -1.69
C MET A 1 -0.45 22.68 -0.69
N LEU A 2 -1.68 22.22 -0.54
CA LEU A 2 -2.65 22.75 0.43
C LEU A 2 -3.12 21.60 1.33
N LEU A 3 -3.27 21.86 2.62
CA LEU A 3 -3.89 20.93 3.55
C LEU A 3 -5.32 21.39 3.81
N ILE A 4 -6.30 20.55 3.48
CA ILE A 4 -7.73 20.87 3.59
C ILE A 4 -8.44 19.85 4.48
N LYS A 5 -9.47 20.30 5.21
CA LYS A 5 -10.38 19.39 5.92
C LYS A 5 -11.39 18.82 4.91
N ASN A 6 -11.58 17.50 4.95
CA ASN A 6 -12.52 16.83 4.06
C ASN A 6 -13.95 16.90 4.59
N LEU A 7 -14.91 16.52 3.74
CA LEU A 7 -16.28 16.28 4.16
C LEU A 7 -16.32 15.22 5.28
N PRO A 8 -17.25 15.37 6.25
CA PRO A 8 -17.33 14.46 7.38
C PRO A 8 -17.66 13.04 6.93
N PHE A 9 -17.15 12.06 7.69
CA PHE A 9 -17.56 10.68 7.52
C PHE A 9 -19.00 10.49 8.00
N THR A 10 -19.78 9.73 7.23
CA THR A 10 -21.07 9.20 7.66
C THR A 10 -20.88 7.83 8.31
N ASN A 11 -21.77 7.46 9.23
CA ASN A 11 -21.78 6.13 9.87
C ASN A 11 -20.50 5.79 10.66
N VAL A 12 -19.93 6.78 11.36
CA VAL A 12 -18.81 6.55 12.31
C VAL A 12 -19.37 5.95 13.59
N VAL A 13 -19.58 4.64 13.60
CA VAL A 13 -20.16 3.89 14.72
C VAL A 13 -19.39 2.58 14.96
N ALA A 14 -19.55 1.99 16.14
CA ALA A 14 -18.97 0.69 16.46
C ALA A 14 -19.41 -0.38 15.45
N ASN A 15 -18.48 -1.19 14.94
CA ASN A 15 -18.74 -2.26 13.98
C ASN A 15 -19.37 -1.79 12.64
N GLY A 16 -19.35 -0.49 12.37
CA GLY A 16 -19.88 0.12 11.15
C GLY A 16 -18.84 0.29 10.04
N VAL A 17 -19.33 0.56 8.84
CA VAL A 17 -18.51 1.04 7.72
C VAL A 17 -18.72 2.54 7.60
N ALA A 18 -17.71 3.32 7.97
CA ALA A 18 -17.71 4.76 7.84
C ALA A 18 -17.32 5.14 6.40
N THR A 19 -18.03 6.10 5.80
CA THR A 19 -17.78 6.51 4.42
C THR A 19 -17.66 8.02 4.28
N ALA A 20 -16.74 8.49 3.43
CA ALA A 20 -16.62 9.90 3.07
C ALA A 20 -16.43 10.05 1.55
N SER A 21 -17.20 10.93 0.93
CA SER A 21 -17.00 11.33 -0.47
C SER A 21 -16.03 12.50 -0.52
N LEU A 22 -14.96 12.37 -1.30
CA LEU A 22 -13.99 13.43 -1.51
C LEU A 22 -14.37 14.25 -2.74
N PRO A 23 -14.37 15.59 -2.68
CA PRO A 23 -14.63 16.44 -3.84
C PRO A 23 -13.63 16.20 -4.97
N VAL A 24 -14.12 16.05 -6.19
CA VAL A 24 -13.28 16.00 -7.40
C VAL A 24 -12.88 17.42 -7.83
N GLY A 25 -11.74 17.54 -8.51
CA GLY A 25 -11.25 18.81 -9.05
C GLY A 25 -9.79 19.11 -8.70
N MET A 26 -9.30 18.59 -7.57
CA MET A 26 -7.90 18.74 -7.14
C MET A 26 -7.14 17.42 -7.27
N SER A 27 -5.82 17.49 -7.17
CA SER A 27 -4.97 16.29 -7.15
C SER A 27 -4.66 15.88 -5.72
N TYR A 28 -5.10 14.69 -5.32
CA TYR A 28 -4.87 14.19 -3.96
C TYR A 28 -3.50 13.51 -3.87
N ASN A 29 -2.62 14.10 -3.07
CA ASN A 29 -1.32 13.53 -2.75
C ASN A 29 -1.45 12.54 -1.59
N ARG A 30 -2.16 12.96 -0.54
CA ARG A 30 -2.31 12.21 0.71
C ARG A 30 -3.66 12.43 1.34
N ILE A 31 -4.08 11.45 2.13
CA ILE A 31 -5.23 11.56 3.03
C ILE A 31 -4.77 11.16 4.43
N LEU A 32 -4.95 12.05 5.39
CA LEU A 32 -4.69 11.83 6.80
C LEU A 32 -6.01 11.53 7.50
N LEU A 33 -6.08 10.39 8.20
CA LEU A 33 -7.20 10.01 9.05
C LEU A 33 -6.84 10.35 10.50
N GLN A 34 -7.69 11.13 11.16
CA GLN A 34 -7.59 11.39 12.60
C GLN A 34 -8.59 10.51 13.32
N LEU A 35 -8.08 9.63 14.18
CA LEU A 35 -8.83 8.68 14.99
C LEU A 35 -9.00 9.26 16.40
N GLY A 36 -10.17 9.06 17.01
CA GLY A 36 -10.41 9.47 18.39
C GLY A 36 -11.44 8.62 19.13
N GLY A 37 -11.71 8.99 20.38
CA GLY A 37 -12.40 8.13 21.32
C GLY A 37 -11.52 6.91 21.68
N THR A 38 -12.08 5.71 21.59
CA THR A 38 -11.31 4.46 21.75
C THR A 38 -10.81 3.88 20.43
N PHE A 39 -11.07 4.56 19.30
CA PHE A 39 -10.75 4.05 17.97
C PHE A 39 -9.25 4.08 17.70
N THR A 40 -8.67 2.91 17.44
CA THR A 40 -7.24 2.74 17.15
C THR A 40 -7.02 2.14 15.76
N LYS A 41 -5.78 2.19 15.26
CA LYS A 41 -5.42 1.60 13.95
C LYS A 41 -5.69 0.10 13.86
N ALA A 42 -5.58 -0.62 14.97
CA ALA A 42 -5.85 -2.06 15.03
C ALA A 42 -7.34 -2.39 14.87
N MET A 43 -8.22 -1.44 15.20
CA MET A 43 -9.67 -1.56 15.05
C MET A 43 -10.14 -1.28 13.62
N ILE A 44 -9.23 -0.90 12.71
CA ILE A 44 -9.53 -0.72 11.29
C ILE A 44 -9.25 -2.03 10.56
N THR A 45 -10.31 -2.80 10.31
CA THR A 45 -10.21 -4.12 9.67
C THR A 45 -10.14 -4.04 8.15
N ASP A 46 -10.62 -2.94 7.56
CA ASP A 46 -10.52 -2.69 6.12
C ASP A 46 -10.60 -1.18 5.83
N ILE A 47 -9.78 -0.70 4.91
CA ILE A 47 -9.78 0.65 4.35
C ILE A 47 -9.83 0.48 2.85
N LYS A 48 -10.77 1.15 2.17
CA LYS A 48 -10.85 1.19 0.72
C LYS A 48 -10.86 2.61 0.23
N VAL A 49 -10.03 2.91 -0.78
CA VAL A 49 -10.18 4.10 -1.60
C VAL A 49 -10.77 3.66 -2.93
N ARG A 50 -11.94 4.20 -3.25
CA ARG A 50 -12.65 3.95 -4.50
C ARG A 50 -12.58 5.15 -5.40
N MET A 51 -12.27 4.92 -6.66
CA MET A 51 -12.30 5.93 -7.70
C MET A 51 -13.17 5.41 -8.85
N ASN A 52 -14.21 6.15 -9.22
CA ASN A 52 -15.23 5.70 -10.19
C ASN A 52 -15.82 4.32 -9.84
N GLY A 53 -16.08 4.06 -8.55
CA GLY A 53 -16.61 2.79 -8.03
C GLY A 53 -15.59 1.64 -7.89
N LYS A 54 -14.40 1.79 -8.48
CA LYS A 54 -13.30 0.82 -8.48
C LYS A 54 -12.41 0.97 -7.23
N VAL A 55 -12.15 -0.11 -6.49
CA VAL A 55 -11.19 -0.12 -5.35
C VAL A 55 -9.74 -0.06 -5.83
N ILE A 56 -9.10 1.10 -5.74
CA ILE A 56 -7.70 1.27 -6.16
C ILE A 56 -6.71 1.01 -5.03
N PHE A 57 -7.15 1.15 -3.79
CA PHE A 57 -6.31 0.99 -2.61
C PHE A 57 -7.11 0.24 -1.56
N GLN A 58 -6.54 -0.84 -1.03
CA GLN A 58 -7.13 -1.57 0.07
C GLN A 58 -6.09 -1.92 1.13
N ASN A 59 -6.40 -1.78 2.42
CA ASN A 59 -5.50 -2.21 3.50
C ASN A 59 -6.21 -2.35 4.85
N THR A 60 -5.53 -2.88 5.87
CA THR A 60 -5.96 -2.76 7.28
C THR A 60 -5.20 -1.61 7.93
N GLY A 61 -5.70 -1.06 9.04
CA GLY A 61 -5.04 0.09 9.67
C GLY A 61 -3.64 -0.25 10.21
N ALA A 62 -3.50 -1.39 10.90
CA ALA A 62 -2.21 -1.81 11.45
C ALA A 62 -1.16 -2.11 10.36
N ARG A 63 -1.55 -2.77 9.28
CA ARG A 63 -0.62 -3.08 8.18
C ARG A 63 -0.25 -1.84 7.37
N LEU A 64 -1.19 -0.93 7.14
CA LEU A 64 -0.89 0.35 6.50
C LEU A 64 0.07 1.19 7.35
N ASP A 65 -0.09 1.19 8.68
CA ASP A 65 0.84 1.87 9.59
C ASP A 65 2.26 1.31 9.50
N ALA A 66 2.39 -0.03 9.46
CA ALA A 66 3.68 -0.68 9.25
C ALA A 66 4.30 -0.28 7.90
N ILE A 67 3.53 -0.32 6.81
CA ILE A 67 4.01 0.10 5.48
C ILE A 67 4.45 1.58 5.49
N ASN A 68 3.71 2.46 6.14
CA ASN A 68 4.10 3.86 6.32
C ASN A 68 5.39 4.00 7.15
N GLY A 69 5.52 3.23 8.22
CA GLY A 69 6.73 3.17 9.04
C GLY A 69 7.94 2.70 8.23
N TYR A 70 7.78 1.70 7.37
CA TYR A 70 8.82 1.26 6.43
C TYR A 70 9.31 2.41 5.54
N ARG A 71 8.37 3.23 5.04
CA ARG A 71 8.64 4.40 4.18
C ARG A 71 9.13 5.63 4.96
N GLY A 72 9.44 5.48 6.25
CA GLY A 72 9.91 6.56 7.12
C GLY A 72 8.88 7.67 7.37
N ARG A 73 7.58 7.36 7.29
CA ARG A 73 6.52 8.31 7.62
C ARG A 73 6.36 8.41 9.14
N ALA A 74 5.85 9.55 9.61
CA ALA A 74 5.56 9.75 11.02
C ALA A 74 4.51 8.74 11.51
N SER A 75 4.72 8.20 12.71
CA SER A 75 3.75 7.33 13.39
C SER A 75 3.22 8.01 14.64
N ASN A 76 1.89 8.05 14.77
CA ASN A 76 1.18 8.51 15.96
C ASN A 76 -0.07 7.63 16.15
N ALA A 77 -0.40 7.23 17.37
CA ALA A 77 -1.53 6.33 17.65
C ALA A 77 -2.89 6.85 17.14
N SER A 78 -3.07 8.18 17.13
CA SER A 78 -4.31 8.86 16.73
C SER A 78 -4.36 9.23 15.25
N PHE A 79 -3.33 8.92 14.44
CA PHE A 79 -3.32 9.29 13.03
C PHE A 79 -2.89 8.13 12.14
N LEU A 80 -3.56 7.99 11.00
CA LEU A 80 -3.17 7.05 9.95
C LEU A 80 -3.09 7.77 8.61
N LEU A 81 -2.02 7.52 7.87
CA LEU A 81 -1.78 8.16 6.58
C LEU A 81 -2.09 7.20 5.42
N ILE A 82 -2.79 7.68 4.40
CA ILE A 82 -2.89 7.07 3.09
C ILE A 82 -2.07 7.97 2.14
N ASP A 83 -0.91 7.50 1.70
CA ASP A 83 0.02 8.28 0.89
C ASP A 83 0.14 7.72 -0.53
N PHE A 84 -0.29 8.52 -1.52
CA PHE A 84 -0.20 8.18 -2.94
C PHE A 84 1.09 8.67 -3.61
N THR A 85 1.87 9.49 -2.90
CA THR A 85 3.12 10.10 -3.38
C THR A 85 4.35 9.29 -3.00
N GLU A 86 5.52 9.64 -3.53
CA GLU A 86 6.83 9.14 -3.15
C GLU A 86 7.75 10.27 -2.66
N PRO A 87 7.56 10.77 -1.44
CA PRO A 87 8.25 11.97 -0.93
C PRO A 87 9.77 11.91 -0.92
N SER A 88 10.35 10.71 -0.87
CA SER A 88 11.80 10.52 -0.88
C SER A 88 12.38 10.34 -2.29
N ALA A 89 11.55 10.39 -3.33
CA ALA A 89 12.00 10.23 -4.71
C ALA A 89 13.04 11.29 -5.10
N LYS A 90 14.00 10.90 -5.94
CA LYS A 90 15.13 11.76 -6.35
C LYS A 90 14.71 12.94 -7.21
N VAL A 91 13.58 12.84 -7.91
CA VAL A 91 13.07 13.89 -8.79
C VAL A 91 11.60 14.19 -8.49
N MET A 92 11.21 15.45 -8.70
CA MET A 92 9.85 15.93 -8.43
C MET A 92 8.78 15.18 -9.25
N ALA A 93 9.10 14.79 -10.49
CA ALA A 93 8.17 14.03 -11.33
C ALA A 93 7.84 12.65 -10.74
N GLU A 94 8.83 11.97 -10.15
CA GLU A 94 8.65 10.70 -9.46
C GLU A 94 7.96 10.90 -8.10
N GLN A 95 8.20 12.03 -7.43
CA GLN A 95 7.57 12.30 -6.14
C GLN A 95 6.04 12.29 -6.22
N PHE A 96 5.46 12.83 -7.29
CA PHE A 96 4.02 12.89 -7.46
C PHE A 96 3.49 11.82 -8.43
N ILE A 97 4.32 10.84 -8.81
CA ILE A 97 3.90 9.76 -9.70
C ILE A 97 2.86 8.88 -8.97
N GLY A 98 1.67 8.77 -9.55
CA GLY A 98 0.59 8.00 -8.96
C GLY A 98 -0.30 8.74 -7.97
N ASN A 99 -0.16 10.06 -7.82
CA ASN A 99 -1.15 10.86 -7.10
C ASN A 99 -2.53 10.78 -7.79
N LEU A 100 -3.61 11.03 -7.03
CA LEU A 100 -4.96 10.91 -7.58
C LEU A 100 -5.39 12.24 -8.19
N ASN A 101 -5.09 12.42 -9.47
CA ASN A 101 -5.51 13.57 -10.26
C ASN A 101 -6.99 13.44 -10.65
N THR A 102 -7.84 14.34 -10.17
CA THR A 102 -9.31 14.20 -10.30
C THR A 102 -9.99 15.28 -11.15
N ALA A 103 -9.24 16.19 -11.77
CA ALA A 103 -9.85 17.30 -12.53
C ALA A 103 -10.55 16.83 -13.82
N GLN A 104 -10.09 15.72 -14.42
CA GLN A 104 -10.69 15.07 -15.58
C GLN A 104 -10.51 13.56 -15.49
N GLY A 105 -11.48 12.78 -15.99
CA GLY A 105 -11.44 11.31 -15.97
C GLY A 105 -11.90 10.65 -14.67
N VAL A 106 -12.29 11.45 -13.66
CA VAL A 106 -12.81 10.98 -12.36
C VAL A 106 -14.18 11.60 -12.10
N SER A 107 -15.19 10.75 -11.91
CA SER A 107 -16.55 11.13 -11.55
C SER A 107 -16.80 11.00 -10.04
N SER A 108 -16.09 10.12 -9.35
CA SER A 108 -16.22 9.94 -7.90
C SER A 108 -14.91 9.49 -7.26
N LEU A 109 -14.67 9.99 -6.04
CA LEU A 109 -13.60 9.54 -5.15
C LEU A 109 -14.19 9.34 -3.75
N THR A 110 -14.07 8.14 -3.19
CA THR A 110 -14.71 7.78 -1.92
C THR A 110 -13.74 6.99 -1.04
N ILE A 111 -13.79 7.23 0.26
CA ILE A 111 -13.06 6.43 1.27
C ILE A 111 -14.08 5.65 2.09
N GLU A 112 -13.80 4.37 2.30
CA GLU A 112 -14.54 3.49 3.21
C GLU A 112 -13.59 2.99 4.29
N VAL A 113 -14.01 3.05 5.56
CA VAL A 113 -13.25 2.54 6.71
C VAL A 113 -14.16 1.62 7.51
N THR A 114 -13.81 0.35 7.60
CA THR A 114 -14.52 -0.64 8.43
C THR A 114 -13.95 -0.61 9.84
N ILE A 115 -14.79 -0.29 10.80
CA ILE A 115 -14.46 -0.15 12.22
C ILE A 115 -14.88 -1.43 12.93
N ALA A 116 -14.05 -1.99 13.82
CA ALA A 116 -14.40 -3.13 14.66
C ALA A 116 -13.88 -2.94 16.08
N GLY A 117 -14.74 -3.17 17.09
CA GLY A 117 -14.33 -3.19 18.50
C GLY A 117 -14.08 -1.83 19.16
N ALA A 118 -14.38 -0.71 18.50
CA ALA A 118 -14.29 0.62 19.08
C ALA A 118 -15.59 1.02 19.80
N THR A 119 -15.48 1.60 21.00
CA THR A 119 -16.57 2.28 21.73
C THR A 119 -16.53 3.78 21.42
N ASN A 120 -17.65 4.32 20.93
CA ASN A 120 -17.81 5.73 20.54
C ASN A 120 -16.65 6.25 19.65
N PRO A 121 -16.40 5.62 18.49
CA PRO A 121 -15.33 6.04 17.60
C PRO A 121 -15.58 7.46 17.07
N THR A 122 -14.51 8.24 16.93
CA THR A 122 -14.54 9.46 16.11
C THR A 122 -13.53 9.33 14.97
N LEU A 123 -13.89 9.87 13.81
CA LEU A 123 -13.08 9.80 12.59
C LEU A 123 -13.24 11.09 11.80
N GLU A 124 -12.15 11.83 11.65
CA GLU A 124 -12.05 12.95 10.72
C GLU A 124 -10.99 12.66 9.65
N SER A 125 -11.04 13.37 8.52
CA SER A 125 -9.95 13.32 7.55
C SER A 125 -9.57 14.67 6.99
N PHE A 126 -8.30 14.75 6.61
CA PHE A 126 -7.67 15.90 5.99
C PHE A 126 -6.93 15.42 4.75
N SER A 127 -6.92 16.23 3.70
CA SER A 127 -6.23 15.89 2.46
C SER A 127 -5.16 16.91 2.13
N GLU A 128 -3.99 16.40 1.76
CA GLU A 128 -2.95 17.19 1.12
C GLU A 128 -3.20 17.16 -0.39
N VAL A 129 -3.46 18.33 -0.96
CA VAL A 129 -3.80 18.46 -2.38
C VAL A 129 -2.79 19.32 -3.14
N GLY A 130 -2.56 18.93 -4.39
CA GLY A 130 -1.84 19.67 -5.41
C GLY A 130 -2.78 20.42 -6.37
N PRO A 131 -2.21 21.14 -7.35
CA PRO A 131 -2.99 21.81 -8.38
C PRO A 131 -3.82 20.80 -9.19
N PRO A 132 -4.98 21.20 -9.75
CA PRO A 132 -5.81 20.37 -10.62
C PRO A 132 -5.02 19.77 -11.79
N ALA A 133 -5.19 18.47 -12.04
CA ALA A 133 -4.64 17.78 -13.20
C ALA A 133 -5.59 16.68 -13.70
N ALA A 134 -5.43 16.28 -14.96
CA ALA A 134 -6.14 15.16 -15.55
C ALA A 134 -5.64 13.82 -14.98
N LEU A 135 -6.53 12.82 -14.93
CA LEU A 135 -6.20 11.48 -14.45
C LEU A 135 -5.03 10.88 -15.25
N GLY A 136 -3.99 10.47 -14.54
CA GLY A 136 -2.85 9.76 -15.10
C GLY A 136 -2.78 8.32 -14.59
N VAL A 137 -1.55 7.80 -14.51
CA VAL A 137 -1.27 6.58 -13.73
C VAL A 137 -1.59 6.85 -12.26
N VAL A 138 -2.11 5.85 -11.57
CA VAL A 138 -2.45 5.95 -10.15
C VAL A 138 -1.68 4.93 -9.34
N THR A 139 -1.31 5.30 -8.11
CA THR A 139 -0.81 4.36 -7.12
C THR A 139 -1.96 3.46 -6.69
N LYS A 140 -1.78 2.14 -6.81
CA LYS A 140 -2.70 1.13 -6.29
C LYS A 140 -2.04 0.29 -5.21
N GLN A 141 -2.84 -0.16 -4.23
CA GLN A 141 -2.45 -1.21 -3.30
C GLN A 141 -3.37 -2.42 -3.50
N LEU A 142 -2.79 -3.51 -4.00
CA LEU A 142 -3.49 -4.76 -4.31
C LEU A 142 -3.07 -5.86 -3.33
N LEU A 143 -4.06 -6.62 -2.84
CA LEU A 143 -3.87 -7.59 -1.76
C LEU A 143 -4.03 -9.01 -2.27
N PHE A 144 -3.08 -9.88 -1.93
CA PHE A 144 -3.14 -11.31 -2.19
C PHE A 144 -2.82 -12.06 -0.92
N THR A 145 -3.73 -12.95 -0.48
CA THR A 145 -3.56 -13.72 0.76
C THR A 145 -3.38 -15.19 0.42
N THR A 146 -2.44 -15.85 1.07
CA THR A 146 -2.25 -17.30 0.93
C THR A 146 -1.79 -17.88 2.27
N SER A 147 -2.35 -19.02 2.65
CA SER A 147 -1.92 -19.79 3.81
C SER A 147 -0.90 -20.84 3.40
N VAL A 148 0.15 -20.99 4.20
CA VAL A 148 1.18 -22.03 4.05
C VAL A 148 1.10 -22.99 5.22
N GLY A 149 1.17 -24.30 4.93
CA GLY A 149 0.88 -25.36 5.89
C GLY A 149 2.06 -25.81 6.76
N GLY A 150 3.25 -25.24 6.60
CA GLY A 150 4.44 -25.70 7.32
C GLY A 150 5.70 -24.95 6.93
N SER A 151 6.85 -25.51 7.32
CA SER A 151 8.17 -25.00 6.96
C SER A 151 8.56 -25.42 5.54
N GLY A 152 9.25 -24.54 4.81
CA GLY A 152 9.72 -24.82 3.45
C GLY A 152 9.59 -23.62 2.52
N LYS A 153 9.85 -23.84 1.24
CA LYS A 153 9.75 -22.82 0.18
C LYS A 153 8.47 -23.02 -0.61
N PHE A 154 7.64 -22.00 -0.65
CA PHE A 154 6.32 -22.04 -1.27
C PHE A 154 6.19 -20.96 -2.36
N PRO A 155 5.65 -21.30 -3.54
CA PRO A 155 5.34 -20.30 -4.54
C PRO A 155 4.15 -19.45 -4.08
N PHE A 156 4.33 -18.14 -4.10
CA PHE A 156 3.32 -17.14 -3.77
C PHE A 156 2.77 -16.55 -5.07
N LYS A 157 1.55 -16.93 -5.41
CA LYS A 157 0.92 -16.55 -6.68
C LYS A 157 0.32 -15.14 -6.59
N LEU A 158 0.92 -14.20 -7.30
CA LEU A 158 0.36 -12.86 -7.56
C LEU A 158 -0.35 -12.88 -8.92
N ILE A 159 -1.35 -13.74 -9.05
CA ILE A 159 -2.13 -13.85 -10.28
C ILE A 159 -2.87 -12.54 -10.46
N ASP A 160 -2.57 -11.80 -11.54
CA ASP A 160 -3.36 -10.74 -12.18
C ASP A 160 -2.70 -9.34 -12.29
N VAL A 161 -1.70 -9.01 -11.48
CA VAL A 161 -0.95 -7.74 -11.68
C VAL A 161 0.08 -7.86 -12.81
N ALA A 162 0.41 -9.11 -13.12
CA ALA A 162 1.42 -9.54 -14.04
C ALA A 162 1.11 -9.27 -15.53
N ASN A 163 -0.11 -9.56 -15.96
CA ASN A 163 -0.46 -9.57 -17.38
C ASN A 163 -1.00 -8.22 -17.89
N ARG A 164 -0.97 -7.18 -17.05
CA ARG A 164 -1.67 -5.90 -17.29
C ARG A 164 -0.75 -4.71 -17.55
N GLY A 165 0.56 -4.91 -17.49
CA GLY A 165 1.55 -3.85 -17.72
C GLY A 165 1.72 -2.87 -16.56
N ALA A 166 1.25 -3.23 -15.35
CA ALA A 166 1.48 -2.44 -14.15
C ALA A 166 2.98 -2.35 -13.81
N ILE A 167 3.39 -1.27 -13.15
CA ILE A 167 4.77 -1.10 -12.67
C ILE A 167 4.77 -1.36 -11.16
N ILE A 168 5.44 -2.43 -10.73
CA ILE A 168 5.53 -2.79 -9.32
C ILE A 168 6.66 -2.01 -8.67
N LYS A 169 6.29 -1.09 -7.76
CA LYS A 169 7.26 -0.33 -6.96
C LYS A 169 7.82 -1.20 -5.85
N ARG A 170 6.93 -1.86 -5.10
CA ARG A 170 7.24 -2.62 -3.88
C ARG A 170 6.24 -3.75 -3.64
N VAL A 171 6.69 -4.78 -2.94
CA VAL A 171 5.83 -5.86 -2.44
C VAL A 171 6.10 -6.07 -0.95
N HIS A 172 5.07 -5.96 -0.12
CA HIS A 172 5.16 -6.19 1.32
C HIS A 172 4.44 -7.49 1.70
N PHE A 173 5.18 -8.48 2.19
CA PHE A 173 4.62 -9.74 2.69
C PHE A 173 4.38 -9.61 4.19
N ALA A 174 3.15 -9.32 4.59
CA ALA A 174 2.74 -9.31 5.99
C ALA A 174 2.47 -10.74 6.47
N HIS A 175 2.99 -11.13 7.63
CA HIS A 175 2.97 -12.53 8.08
C HIS A 175 2.92 -12.65 9.62
N GLY A 176 2.71 -13.84 10.17
CA GLY A 176 2.64 -14.12 11.61
C GLY A 176 3.98 -14.42 12.27
N GLY A 177 5.09 -13.98 11.66
CA GLY A 177 6.45 -14.25 12.15
C GLY A 177 7.18 -15.43 11.49
N GLN A 178 6.58 -16.12 10.51
CA GLN A 178 7.21 -17.32 9.93
C GLN A 178 8.05 -17.10 8.67
N VAL A 179 7.99 -15.94 8.00
CA VAL A 179 8.78 -15.68 6.78
C VAL A 179 10.26 -15.51 7.09
N GLN A 180 11.09 -16.39 6.52
CA GLN A 180 12.53 -16.47 6.75
C GLN A 180 13.37 -15.94 5.58
N ALA A 181 12.87 -16.07 4.35
CA ALA A 181 13.54 -15.57 3.16
C ALA A 181 12.54 -15.38 2.00
N LEU A 182 12.98 -14.65 0.96
CA LEU A 182 12.24 -14.49 -0.28
C LEU A 182 13.17 -14.73 -1.46
N GLU A 183 12.69 -15.43 -2.48
CA GLU A 183 13.27 -15.44 -3.81
C GLU A 183 12.28 -14.83 -4.80
N VAL A 184 12.77 -14.02 -5.73
CA VAL A 184 11.98 -13.43 -6.82
C VAL A 184 12.63 -13.77 -8.15
N LYS A 185 11.82 -14.25 -9.10
CA LYS A 185 12.24 -14.53 -10.47
C LYS A 185 11.37 -13.80 -11.47
N LYS A 186 11.98 -13.23 -12.51
CA LYS A 186 11.30 -12.68 -13.68
C LYS A 186 11.77 -13.44 -14.92
N ASN A 187 10.83 -14.01 -15.67
CA ASN A 187 11.12 -14.81 -16.87
C ASN A 187 12.15 -15.94 -16.61
N GLY A 188 12.05 -16.59 -15.45
CA GLY A 188 12.98 -17.62 -15.00
C GLY A 188 14.33 -17.13 -14.47
N VAL A 189 14.66 -15.84 -14.62
CA VAL A 189 15.89 -15.23 -14.10
C VAL A 189 15.69 -14.79 -12.66
N VAL A 190 16.59 -15.20 -11.77
CA VAL A 190 16.59 -14.78 -10.36
C VAL A 190 17.01 -13.31 -10.28
N ILE A 191 16.14 -12.48 -9.69
CA ILE A 191 16.40 -11.05 -9.45
C ILE A 191 16.49 -10.71 -7.96
N HIS A 192 16.17 -11.67 -7.10
CA HIS A 192 16.32 -11.61 -5.64
C HIS A 192 16.49 -13.05 -5.16
N ASP A 193 17.68 -13.43 -4.70
CA ASP A 193 18.05 -14.85 -4.53
C ASP A 193 17.94 -15.32 -3.09
N ASN A 194 16.76 -15.85 -2.73
CA ASN A 194 16.47 -16.45 -1.42
C ASN A 194 17.02 -15.65 -0.23
N ILE A 195 16.90 -14.32 -0.27
CA ILE A 195 17.54 -13.41 0.67
C ILE A 195 16.88 -13.56 2.04
N PRO A 196 17.64 -13.91 3.10
CA PRO A 196 17.09 -14.04 4.45
C PRO A 196 16.52 -12.74 4.99
N THR A 197 15.49 -12.82 5.85
CA THR A 197 14.85 -11.66 6.49
C THR A 197 15.86 -10.77 7.21
N ALA A 198 16.83 -11.36 7.92
CA ALA A 198 17.86 -10.60 8.63
C ALA A 198 18.77 -9.78 7.68
N VAL A 199 19.17 -10.38 6.55
CA VAL A 199 20.01 -9.70 5.54
C VAL A 199 19.23 -8.58 4.87
N ASN A 200 17.98 -8.85 4.46
CA ASN A 200 17.11 -7.87 3.84
C ASN A 200 16.84 -6.68 4.77
N SER A 201 16.58 -6.93 6.06
CA SER A 201 16.37 -5.89 7.06
C SER A 201 17.60 -5.00 7.25
N PHE A 202 18.80 -5.58 7.28
CA PHE A 202 20.04 -4.79 7.34
C PHE A 202 20.24 -3.95 6.08
N TYR A 203 20.02 -4.54 4.89
CA TYR A 203 20.15 -3.83 3.62
C TYR A 203 19.17 -2.65 3.51
N GLN A 204 17.93 -2.83 3.96
CA GLN A 204 16.93 -1.76 4.01
C GLN A 204 17.33 -0.60 4.93
N LEU A 205 17.96 -0.92 6.07
CA LEU A 205 18.42 0.08 7.03
C LEU A 205 19.55 0.96 6.43
N ASP A 206 20.44 0.38 5.63
CA ASP A 206 21.52 1.10 4.95
C ASP A 206 20.98 2.22 4.02
N TYR A 207 19.81 1.97 3.41
CA TYR A 207 19.07 2.94 2.61
C TYR A 207 18.04 3.77 3.40
N LYS A 208 18.17 3.82 4.73
CA LYS A 208 17.34 4.62 5.64
C LYS A 208 15.86 4.26 5.61
N LYS A 209 15.51 3.04 5.18
CA LYS A 209 14.17 2.47 5.42
C LYS A 209 14.14 1.86 6.82
N THR A 210 12.93 1.61 7.33
CA THR A 210 12.76 1.00 8.65
C THR A 210 12.08 -0.36 8.49
N ALA A 211 12.86 -1.44 8.51
CA ALA A 211 12.31 -2.80 8.51
C ALA A 211 11.27 -2.95 9.65
N GLN A 212 10.09 -3.48 9.33
CA GLN A 212 9.01 -3.64 10.30
C GLN A 212 8.91 -5.09 10.76
N ALA A 213 8.53 -5.27 12.03
CA ALA A 213 8.22 -6.60 12.53
C ALA A 213 7.12 -7.23 11.66
N ASN A 214 7.26 -8.52 11.36
CA ASN A 214 6.25 -9.29 10.64
C ASN A 214 5.91 -8.78 9.23
N LEU A 215 6.84 -8.06 8.60
CA LEU A 215 6.71 -7.52 7.25
C LEU A 215 8.01 -7.71 6.46
N TYR A 216 8.06 -8.75 5.61
CA TYR A 216 9.16 -8.87 4.65
C TYR A 216 8.86 -7.97 3.46
N THR A 217 9.70 -6.96 3.22
CA THR A 217 9.54 -6.05 2.07
C THR A 217 10.53 -6.38 0.97
N TYR A 218 10.03 -6.60 -0.24
CA TYR A 218 10.81 -6.56 -1.46
C TYR A 218 10.68 -5.17 -2.09
N ASP A 219 11.79 -4.44 -2.16
CA ASP A 219 11.85 -3.06 -2.65
C ASP A 219 12.94 -2.91 -3.71
N PRO A 220 12.62 -3.10 -4.99
CA PRO A 220 13.56 -2.83 -6.08
C PRO A 220 13.91 -1.33 -6.18
N CYS A 221 13.10 -0.45 -5.61
CA CYS A 221 13.30 1.01 -5.56
C CYS A 221 13.90 1.46 -4.23
N LEU A 222 14.65 0.60 -3.53
CA LEU A 222 15.13 0.85 -2.18
C LEU A 222 15.96 2.14 -2.06
N ASP A 223 16.68 2.49 -3.11
CA ASP A 223 17.51 3.70 -3.22
C ASP A 223 16.72 4.96 -3.62
N ASP A 224 15.38 4.89 -3.55
CA ASP A 224 14.44 5.93 -3.97
C ASP A 224 14.55 6.31 -5.46
N ASN A 225 15.07 5.39 -6.30
CA ASN A 225 15.04 5.50 -7.75
C ASN A 225 13.95 4.60 -8.34
N TYR A 226 12.87 5.23 -8.81
CA TYR A 226 11.70 4.51 -9.32
C TYR A 226 11.89 3.93 -10.72
N THR A 227 13.01 4.23 -11.38
CA THR A 227 13.40 3.56 -12.64
C THR A 227 13.69 2.07 -12.41
N ASN A 228 14.08 1.67 -11.20
CA ASN A 228 14.37 0.29 -10.83
C ASN A 228 13.10 -0.56 -10.62
N ALA A 229 11.91 0.06 -10.61
CA ALA A 229 10.65 -0.64 -10.41
C ALA A 229 10.45 -1.77 -11.43
N ILE A 230 9.81 -2.86 -11.00
CA ILE A 230 9.59 -4.02 -11.87
C ILE A 230 8.47 -3.69 -12.85
N LYS A 231 8.85 -3.51 -14.12
CA LYS A 231 7.93 -3.44 -15.25
C LYS A 231 7.40 -4.83 -15.55
N THR A 232 6.08 -4.96 -15.67
CA THR A 232 5.42 -6.25 -15.98
C THR A 232 5.04 -6.40 -17.45
N GLN A 233 5.17 -5.35 -18.26
CA GLN A 233 4.79 -5.38 -19.68
C GLN A 233 5.56 -6.41 -20.51
N ASP A 234 6.82 -6.66 -20.16
CA ASP A 234 7.77 -7.52 -20.87
C ASP A 234 7.88 -8.93 -20.26
N MET A 235 7.01 -9.28 -19.32
CA MET A 235 7.17 -10.51 -18.57
C MET A 235 6.23 -11.62 -19.06
N VAL A 236 6.82 -12.81 -19.15
CA VAL A 236 6.16 -14.10 -19.38
C VAL A 236 5.86 -14.75 -18.03
N SER A 237 6.75 -14.60 -17.05
CA SER A 237 6.54 -15.06 -15.67
C SER A 237 7.12 -14.07 -14.66
N LEU A 238 6.44 -13.95 -13.52
CA LEU A 238 6.96 -13.30 -12.33
C LEU A 238 6.58 -14.15 -11.12
N GLU A 239 7.59 -14.66 -10.45
CA GLU A 239 7.44 -15.65 -9.38
C GLU A 239 8.01 -15.07 -8.09
N PHE A 240 7.22 -15.18 -7.03
CA PHE A 240 7.65 -14.87 -5.67
C PHE A 240 7.63 -16.18 -4.91
N ASN A 241 8.77 -16.60 -4.36
CA ASN A 241 8.89 -17.84 -3.61
C ASN A 241 9.28 -17.48 -2.18
N VAL A 242 8.34 -17.70 -1.26
CA VAL A 242 8.52 -17.36 0.16
C VAL A 242 9.00 -18.59 0.89
N THR A 243 10.08 -18.46 1.66
CA THR A 243 10.57 -19.50 2.56
C THR A 243 10.05 -19.23 3.96
N THR A 244 9.33 -20.18 4.55
CA THR A 244 8.78 -20.08 5.91
C THR A 244 9.39 -21.10 6.87
N GLY A 245 9.42 -20.76 8.15
CA GLY A 245 9.86 -21.64 9.25
C GLY A 245 8.74 -22.49 9.85
N GLY A 246 7.48 -22.25 9.47
CA GLY A 246 6.30 -22.90 10.02
C GLY A 246 5.02 -22.47 9.29
N ALA A 247 3.88 -22.98 9.74
CA ALA A 247 2.58 -22.62 9.18
C ALA A 247 2.24 -21.15 9.45
N ASP A 248 1.70 -20.46 8.44
CA ASP A 248 1.41 -19.04 8.50
C ASP A 248 0.31 -18.65 7.50
N THR A 249 -0.30 -17.48 7.69
CA THR A 249 -1.14 -16.83 6.68
C THR A 249 -0.48 -15.52 6.26
N ILE A 250 -0.03 -15.48 5.02
CA ILE A 250 0.76 -14.38 4.48
C ILE A 250 -0.14 -13.55 3.57
N THR A 251 -0.12 -12.23 3.76
CA THR A 251 -0.76 -11.30 2.82
C THR A 251 0.28 -10.41 2.15
N ALA A 252 0.43 -10.58 0.84
CA ALA A 252 1.22 -9.68 0.00
C ALA A 252 0.41 -8.41 -0.32
N VAL A 253 1.00 -7.24 -0.06
CA VAL A 253 0.50 -5.92 -0.48
C VAL A 253 1.41 -5.43 -1.60
N LEU A 254 0.86 -5.31 -2.80
CA LEU A 254 1.57 -4.84 -3.98
C LEU A 254 1.32 -3.35 -4.12
N GLU A 255 2.38 -2.56 -4.05
CA GLU A 255 2.34 -1.15 -4.42
C GLU A 255 2.71 -0.98 -5.88
N VAL A 256 1.74 -0.59 -6.69
CA VAL A 256 1.93 -0.50 -8.15
C VAL A 256 1.51 0.86 -8.69
N LEU A 257 2.09 1.24 -9.82
CA LEU A 257 1.60 2.31 -10.68
C LEU A 257 0.90 1.67 -11.88
N ASP A 258 -0.33 2.07 -12.13
CA ASP A 258 -1.14 1.47 -13.19
C ASP A 258 -2.27 2.41 -13.63
N LEU A 259 -2.86 2.14 -14.79
CA LEU A 259 -4.03 2.86 -15.29
C LEU A 259 -5.28 2.44 -14.53
N LEU A 260 -6.21 3.36 -14.26
CA LEU A 260 -7.49 3.04 -13.61
C LEU A 260 -8.29 1.96 -14.36
N GLY A 261 -8.16 1.91 -15.69
CA GLY A 261 -8.81 0.91 -16.54
C GLY A 261 -8.46 -0.53 -16.18
N ASN A 262 -7.21 -0.77 -15.77
CA ASN A 262 -6.58 -2.09 -15.61
C ASN A 262 -6.94 -2.80 -14.28
N MET A 263 -8.19 -2.68 -13.80
CA MET A 263 -8.68 -3.38 -12.60
C MET A 263 -9.70 -4.44 -12.92
#